data_AF-A0AAD8CFM7-F1
#
_entry.id   AF-A0AAD8CFM7-F1
#
_cell.length_a   1.000
_cell.length_b   1.000
_cell.length_c   1.000
_cell.angle_alpha   90.00
_cell.angle_beta   90.00
_cell.angle_gamma   90.00
#
_symmetry.space_group_name_H-M   'P 1'
#
loop_
_entity.id
_entity.type
_entity.pdbx_description
1 polymer ?
#
loop_
_entity_poly.entity_id
_entity_poly.type
_entity_poly.pdbx_seq_one_letter_code
_entity_poly.pdbx_strand_id
1 'polypeptide(L)'
;MFRHPGEFTLLLLLLLAWSFETQASAEPHRIRRSARVLSDPNPSPLSAEPAPDVLTSCDFNSDSAPFCQFRQDSSDQGDWTRHRGPTPTEGTGPSGDFPDGGE
;
A
#
# COMPACT_ATOMS: atom_id res chain seq x y z
N MET A 1 -25.04 15.89 50.89
CA MET A 1 -24.64 14.94 49.84
C MET A 1 -25.89 14.62 49.03
N PHE A 2 -26.07 14.99 47.76
CA PHE A 2 -25.15 15.09 46.63
C PHE A 2 -25.58 16.25 45.72
N ARG A 3 -24.60 16.94 45.14
CA ARG A 3 -24.75 18.17 44.36
C ARG A 3 -24.30 17.89 42.91
N HIS A 4 -25.18 18.23 41.96
CA HIS A 4 -25.04 18.31 40.50
C HIS A 4 -25.01 17.01 39.65
N PRO A 5 -26.03 16.77 38.78
CA PRO A 5 -26.08 15.64 37.84
C PRO A 5 -25.16 15.79 36.61
N GLY A 6 -24.44 16.91 36.47
CA GLY A 6 -23.59 17.20 35.31
C GLY A 6 -22.14 16.70 35.41
N GLU A 7 -21.68 16.31 36.60
CA GLU A 7 -20.28 15.90 36.83
C GLU A 7 -20.00 14.50 36.28
N PHE A 8 -20.99 13.60 36.33
CA PHE A 8 -20.85 12.22 35.82
C PHE A 8 -20.79 12.17 34.29
N THR A 9 -21.49 13.07 33.61
CA THR A 9 -21.52 13.11 32.14
C THR A 9 -20.18 13.57 31.58
N LEU A 10 -19.53 14.54 32.23
CA LEU A 10 -18.19 15.00 31.83
C LEU A 10 -17.14 13.90 32.05
N LEU A 11 -17.19 13.20 33.18
CA LEU A 11 -16.33 12.05 33.46
C LEU A 11 -16.55 10.92 32.45
N LEU A 12 -17.80 10.63 32.06
CA LEU A 12 -18.10 9.59 31.06
C LEU A 12 -17.60 10.00 29.67
N LEU A 13 -17.76 11.25 29.26
CA LEU A 13 -17.25 11.76 27.98
C LEU A 13 -15.72 11.79 27.94
N LEU A 14 -15.07 12.13 29.06
CA LEU A 14 -13.61 12.04 29.18
C LEU A 14 -13.16 10.56 29.12
N LEU A 15 -13.82 9.62 29.81
CA LEU A 15 -13.46 8.20 29.72
C LEU A 15 -13.65 7.61 28.31
N LEU A 16 -14.65 8.06 27.56
CA LEU A 16 -14.86 7.68 26.16
C LEU A 16 -13.82 8.31 25.23
N ALA A 17 -13.42 9.56 25.46
CA ALA A 17 -12.37 10.23 24.69
C ALA A 17 -10.98 9.59 24.92
N TRP A 18 -10.68 9.14 26.14
CA TRP A 18 -9.42 8.44 26.44
C TRP A 18 -9.38 7.01 25.88
N SER A 19 -10.53 6.41 25.57
CA SER A 19 -10.59 5.06 24.98
C SER A 19 -10.41 5.03 23.46
N PHE A 20 -10.50 6.19 22.79
CA PHE A 20 -10.43 6.27 21.32
C PHE A 20 -9.07 6.72 20.78
N GLU A 21 -8.15 7.14 21.65
CA GLU A 21 -6.88 7.77 21.26
C GLU A 21 -5.66 6.86 21.52
N THR A 22 -5.73 5.58 21.16
CA THR A 22 -4.52 4.76 21.03
C THR A 22 -4.64 3.78 19.87
N GLN A 23 -4.41 4.25 18.65
CA GLN A 23 -3.87 3.40 17.60
C GLN A 23 -3.08 4.19 16.54
N ALA A 24 -2.19 5.07 16.97
CA ALA A 24 -1.08 5.51 16.10
C ALA A 24 0.07 4.49 16.24
N SER A 25 -0.06 3.33 15.62
CA SER A 25 1.07 2.44 15.39
C SER A 25 0.90 1.75 14.05
N ALA A 26 1.40 2.40 13.01
CA ALA A 26 1.86 1.72 11.82
C ALA A 26 3.30 2.18 11.61
N GLU A 27 4.22 1.37 12.12
CA GLU A 27 5.63 1.44 11.70
C GLU A 27 5.70 1.38 10.16
N PRO A 28 6.75 1.92 9.52
CA PRO A 28 6.94 1.75 8.10
C PRO A 28 7.13 0.26 7.83
N HIS A 29 6.08 -0.42 7.37
CA HIS A 29 6.13 -1.80 6.92
C HIS A 29 6.98 -1.83 5.65
N ARG A 30 8.28 -1.97 5.87
CA ARG A 30 9.29 -2.30 4.87
C ARG A 30 8.74 -3.46 4.03
N ILE A 31 8.74 -3.28 2.70
CA ILE A 31 8.42 -4.31 1.71
C ILE A 31 9.02 -5.65 2.17
N ARG A 32 8.19 -6.55 2.69
CA ARG A 32 8.61 -7.91 3.05
C ARG A 32 8.78 -8.67 1.75
N ARG A 33 10.02 -8.75 1.25
CA ARG A 33 10.39 -9.81 0.31
C ARG A 33 10.28 -11.14 1.07
N SER A 34 9.24 -11.92 0.78
CA SER A 34 9.14 -13.31 1.24
C SER A 34 10.26 -14.12 0.59
N ALA A 35 11.36 -14.32 1.32
CA ALA A 35 12.38 -15.31 0.99
C ALA A 35 12.39 -16.36 2.10
N ARG A 36 11.50 -17.35 1.98
CA ARG A 36 11.71 -18.66 2.62
C ARG A 36 11.72 -19.71 1.52
N VAL A 37 12.86 -19.83 0.87
CA VAL A 37 13.22 -21.09 0.21
C VAL A 37 14.37 -21.63 1.05
N LEU A 38 14.05 -22.61 1.91
CA LEU A 38 15.06 -23.41 2.58
C LEU A 38 15.93 -24.02 1.47
N SER A 39 17.23 -23.77 1.54
CA SER A 39 18.21 -24.28 0.60
C SER A 39 18.30 -25.80 0.72
N ASP A 40 17.66 -26.52 -0.21
CA ASP A 40 17.96 -27.94 -0.42
C ASP A 40 19.29 -28.08 -1.20
N PRO A 41 20.25 -28.89 -0.72
CA PRO A 41 21.62 -28.88 -1.25
C PRO A 41 21.83 -29.80 -2.47
N ASN A 42 20.80 -30.17 -3.25
CA ASN A 42 21.02 -31.05 -4.40
C ASN A 42 19.98 -30.92 -5.53
N PRO A 43 20.26 -30.19 -6.63
CA PRO A 43 19.43 -30.22 -7.82
C PRO A 43 19.84 -31.39 -8.73
N SER A 44 19.01 -32.43 -8.79
CA SER A 44 19.07 -33.45 -9.85
C SER A 44 18.80 -32.82 -11.23
N PRO A 45 19.54 -33.18 -12.30
CA PRO A 45 19.49 -32.45 -13.57
C PRO A 45 18.41 -32.99 -14.52
N LEU A 46 17.14 -33.02 -14.11
CA LEU A 46 16.02 -33.35 -15.02
C LEU A 46 14.70 -32.68 -14.55
N SER A 47 14.68 -31.36 -14.42
CA SER A 47 13.48 -30.52 -14.58
C SER A 47 13.93 -29.06 -14.46
N ALA A 48 14.25 -28.42 -15.58
CA ALA A 48 14.39 -26.98 -15.58
C ALA A 48 12.98 -26.39 -15.44
N GLU A 49 12.51 -26.28 -14.19
CA GLU A 49 11.42 -25.34 -13.88
C GLU A 49 11.85 -23.99 -14.45
N PRO A 50 11.04 -23.34 -15.31
CA PRO A 50 11.36 -22.00 -15.78
C PRO A 50 11.61 -21.15 -14.54
N ALA A 51 12.72 -20.41 -14.53
CA ALA A 51 12.99 -19.46 -13.48
C ALA A 51 11.75 -18.58 -13.30
N PRO A 52 11.35 -18.24 -12.06
CA PRO A 52 10.19 -17.39 -11.86
C PRO A 52 10.37 -16.13 -12.70
N ASP A 53 9.38 -15.78 -13.52
CA ASP A 53 9.40 -14.56 -14.32
C ASP A 53 9.57 -13.37 -13.38
N VAL A 54 10.80 -12.88 -13.27
CA VAL A 54 11.10 -11.73 -12.44
C VAL A 54 10.66 -10.50 -13.20
N LEU A 55 9.62 -9.82 -12.71
CA LEU A 55 9.19 -8.54 -13.24
C LEU A 55 10.33 -7.51 -13.05
N THR A 56 11.00 -7.15 -14.14
CA THR A 56 12.12 -6.19 -14.15
C THR A 56 11.70 -4.81 -14.64
N SER A 57 10.55 -4.69 -15.32
CA SER A 57 9.98 -3.43 -15.79
C SER A 57 8.45 -3.46 -15.81
N CYS A 58 7.83 -2.33 -15.53
CA CYS A 58 6.40 -2.10 -15.71
C CYS A 58 6.20 -0.62 -16.05
N ASP A 59 5.65 -0.32 -17.22
CA ASP A 59 5.41 1.05 -17.71
C ASP A 59 4.00 1.57 -17.38
N PHE A 60 3.10 0.69 -16.91
CA PHE A 60 1.71 0.97 -16.56
C PHE A 60 0.80 1.39 -17.74
N ASN A 61 1.23 1.26 -19.00
CA ASN A 61 0.47 1.77 -20.14
C ASN A 61 -0.57 0.78 -20.69
N SER A 62 -0.45 -0.51 -20.37
CA SER A 62 -1.40 -1.54 -20.79
C SER A 62 -2.75 -1.45 -20.07
N ASP A 63 -3.86 -1.31 -20.80
CA ASP A 63 -5.22 -1.40 -20.22
C ASP A 63 -5.61 -2.81 -19.80
N SER A 64 -5.08 -3.85 -20.45
CA SER A 64 -5.38 -5.24 -20.11
C SER A 64 -4.60 -5.73 -18.89
N ALA A 65 -3.47 -5.08 -18.57
CA ALA A 65 -2.63 -5.39 -17.42
C ALA A 65 -2.11 -4.09 -16.76
N PRO A 66 -2.99 -3.27 -16.14
CA PRO A 66 -2.68 -1.90 -15.70
C PRO A 66 -1.64 -1.80 -14.58
N PHE A 67 -1.38 -2.90 -13.87
CA PHE A 67 -0.37 -2.97 -12.81
C PHE A 67 0.67 -4.08 -13.08
N CYS A 68 0.75 -4.59 -14.32
CA CYS A 68 1.57 -5.74 -14.65
C CYS A 68 1.27 -6.93 -13.70
N GLN A 69 2.22 -7.27 -12.81
CA GLN A 69 2.05 -8.29 -11.77
C GLN A 69 2.01 -7.70 -10.34
N PHE A 70 2.08 -6.38 -10.19
CA PHE A 70 1.95 -5.73 -8.89
C PHE A 70 0.54 -5.96 -8.33
N ARG A 71 0.48 -6.14 -7.01
CA ARG A 71 -0.75 -6.31 -6.25
C ARG A 71 -0.77 -5.27 -5.15
N GLN A 72 -1.90 -4.61 -4.97
CA GLN A 72 -2.10 -3.73 -3.84
C GLN A 72 -2.26 -4.56 -2.56
N ASP A 73 -1.65 -4.08 -1.49
CA ASP A 73 -1.89 -4.60 -0.16
C ASP A 73 -3.28 -4.13 0.28
N SER A 74 -4.10 -5.04 0.80
CA SER A 74 -5.43 -4.72 1.32
C SER A 74 -5.44 -4.42 2.81
N SER A 75 -4.27 -4.48 3.46
CA SER A 75 -4.12 -4.27 4.90
C SER A 75 -3.72 -2.85 5.29
N ASP A 76 -3.30 -2.03 4.31
CA ASP A 76 -3.11 -0.60 4.52
C ASP A 76 -4.43 0.18 4.31
N GLN A 77 -4.36 1.50 4.46
CA GLN A 77 -5.52 2.39 4.29
C GLN A 77 -5.52 3.09 2.93
N GLY A 78 -4.60 2.75 2.02
CA GLY A 78 -4.25 3.56 0.87
C GLY A 78 -4.20 2.77 -0.42
N ASP A 79 -5.18 3.00 -1.29
CA ASP A 79 -5.18 2.40 -2.61
C ASP A 79 -4.39 3.22 -3.65
N TRP A 80 -3.53 2.55 -4.40
CA TRP A 80 -2.83 3.14 -5.55
C TRP A 80 -3.80 3.24 -6.72
N THR A 81 -3.93 4.43 -7.28
CA THR A 81 -4.70 4.65 -8.50
C THR A 81 -3.77 4.91 -9.68
N ARG A 82 -4.06 4.29 -10.83
CA ARG A 82 -3.33 4.58 -12.07
C ARG A 82 -3.91 5.83 -12.72
N HIS A 83 -3.07 6.82 -12.96
CA HIS A 83 -3.41 8.04 -13.71
C HIS A 83 -2.77 8.02 -15.11
N ARG A 84 -3.36 8.73 -16.07
CA ARG A 84 -2.80 8.94 -17.42
C ARG A 84 -3.01 10.38 -17.88
N GLY A 85 -2.07 10.88 -18.67
CA GLY A 85 -2.10 12.26 -19.19
C GLY A 85 -1.76 13.33 -18.13
N PRO A 86 -1.97 14.61 -18.48
CA PRO A 86 -1.60 15.73 -17.62
C PRO A 86 -2.42 15.78 -16.34
N THR A 87 -1.94 16.53 -15.35
CA THR A 87 -2.75 16.81 -14.15
C THR A 87 -3.91 17.76 -14.48
N PRO A 88 -5.05 17.67 -13.77
CA PRO A 88 -6.19 18.55 -14.03
C PRO A 88 -5.95 20.04 -13.74
N THR A 89 -4.95 20.35 -12.91
CA THR A 89 -4.59 21.73 -12.56
C THR A 89 -3.53 22.27 -13.50
N GLU A 90 -3.72 23.52 -13.93
CA GLU A 90 -2.79 24.20 -14.82
C GLU A 90 -1.44 24.45 -14.13
N GLY A 91 -0.35 24.30 -14.90
CA GLY A 91 1.00 24.55 -14.41
C GLY A 91 1.51 23.53 -13.38
N THR A 92 0.81 22.42 -13.18
CA THR A 92 1.25 21.31 -12.33
C THR A 92 1.49 20.05 -13.13
N GLY A 93 2.25 19.11 -12.55
CA GLY A 93 2.45 17.78 -13.12
C GLY A 93 3.23 17.75 -14.44
N PRO A 94 3.49 16.53 -14.97
CA PRO A 94 4.05 16.37 -16.30
C PRO A 94 2.98 16.62 -17.38
N SER A 95 3.42 16.91 -18.62
CA SER A 95 2.54 17.07 -19.79
C SER A 95 1.83 15.77 -20.19
N GLY A 96 2.44 14.62 -19.88
CA GLY A 96 1.87 13.29 -20.09
C GLY A 96 2.45 12.25 -19.11
N ASP A 97 1.97 11.01 -19.24
CA ASP A 97 2.36 9.86 -18.43
C ASP A 97 3.68 9.22 -18.88
N PHE A 98 4.58 8.92 -17.95
CA PHE A 98 5.82 8.21 -18.28
C PHE A 98 5.54 6.74 -18.68
N PRO A 99 6.29 6.16 -19.63
CA PRO A 99 7.35 6.76 -20.46
C PRO A 99 6.85 7.51 -21.71
N ASP A 100 5.59 7.33 -22.09
CA ASP A 100 5.09 7.74 -23.42
C ASP A 100 4.67 9.22 -23.51
N GLY A 101 4.67 9.94 -22.40
CA GLY A 101 4.14 11.29 -22.23
C GLY A 101 5.16 12.41 -22.35
N GLY A 102 6.29 12.16 -22.99
CA GLY A 102 7.30 13.17 -23.33
C GLY A 102 6.94 13.95 -24.61
N GLU A 103 7.20 15.26 -24.55
CA GLU A 103 6.91 16.37 -25.50
C GLU A 103 6.79 16.05 -27.00
#